data_AF-A0A9E2WX77-F1
#
_entry.id   AF-A0A9E2WX77-F1
#
_cell.length_a   1.000
_cell.length_b   1.000
_cell.length_c   1.000
_cell.angle_alpha   90.00
_cell.angle_beta   90.00
_cell.angle_gamma   90.00
#
_symmetry.space_group_name_H-M   'P 1'
#
loop_
_entity.id
_entity.type
_entity.pdbx_description
1 polymer ?
#
loop_
_entity_poly.entity_id
_entity_poly.type
_entity_poly.pdbx_seq_one_letter_code
_entity_poly.pdbx_strand_id
1 'polypeptide(L)'
;MTTTPPISPWLARLTRTGFWAAVLGGLLLPWGIMLGVDYLVRGVPWLQSWYTFTLHLFAPGYNLFLVGLLTAVPFIALALTILLHLGKAPIVPAHIPRQRAYGIACASVVMVALATWTHIEVLVHPDAQGALAYFFLPVWLLCALPVGYALGRLAARWLVPGSAE
;
A
#
# COMPACT_ATOMS: atom_id res chain seq x y z
N MET A 1 6.10 38.59 -11.67
CA MET A 1 6.72 37.64 -10.72
C MET A 1 5.61 36.85 -10.03
N THR A 2 5.32 35.64 -10.49
CA THR A 2 4.37 34.74 -9.82
C THR A 2 5.13 34.00 -8.72
N THR A 3 5.01 34.48 -7.48
CA THR A 3 5.51 33.75 -6.31
C THR A 3 4.71 32.47 -6.17
N THR A 4 5.32 31.32 -6.47
CA THR A 4 4.74 30.02 -6.16
C THR A 4 4.40 30.01 -4.66
N PRO A 5 3.15 29.72 -4.28
CA PRO A 5 2.80 29.66 -2.86
C PRO A 5 3.67 28.61 -2.17
N PRO A 6 4.18 28.87 -0.95
CA PRO A 6 5.04 27.94 -0.26
C PRO A 6 4.35 26.59 -0.11
N ILE A 7 5.10 25.48 -0.21
CA ILE A 7 4.55 24.15 0.08
C ILE A 7 4.58 23.96 1.59
N SER A 8 3.49 23.42 2.15
CA SER A 8 3.44 23.14 3.58
C SER A 8 4.49 22.08 4.00
N PRO A 9 5.28 22.31 5.07
CA PRO A 9 6.36 21.40 5.47
C PRO A 9 5.83 20.04 5.97
N TRP A 10 4.63 19.98 6.53
CA TRP A 10 4.01 18.70 6.90
C TRP A 10 3.60 17.89 5.66
N LEU A 11 3.10 18.57 4.62
CA LEU A 11 2.62 17.94 3.39
C LEU A 11 3.80 17.42 2.57
N ALA A 12 4.92 18.17 2.53
CA ALA A 12 6.16 17.72 1.91
C ALA A 12 6.72 16.47 2.60
N ARG A 13 6.75 16.45 3.95
CA ARG A 13 7.17 15.27 4.71
C ARG A 13 6.24 14.09 4.44
N LEU A 14 4.93 14.27 4.54
CA LEU A 14 3.94 13.22 4.29
C LEU A 14 4.04 12.65 2.88
N THR A 15 4.23 13.51 1.87
CA THR A 15 4.40 13.08 0.48
C THR A 15 5.65 12.22 0.33
N ARG A 16 6.80 12.67 0.89
CA ARG A 16 8.06 11.93 0.81
C ARG A 16 7.99 10.59 1.55
N THR A 17 7.50 10.60 2.78
CA THR A 17 7.40 9.36 3.58
C THR A 17 6.37 8.41 3.00
N GLY A 18 5.20 8.92 2.60
CA GLY A 18 4.13 8.13 1.99
C GLY A 18 4.55 7.51 0.66
N PHE A 19 5.27 8.26 -0.19
CA PHE A 19 5.81 7.75 -1.44
C PHE A 19 6.74 6.55 -1.22
N TRP A 20 7.77 6.70 -0.38
CA TRP A 20 8.71 5.62 -0.12
C TRP A 20 8.09 4.47 0.66
N ALA A 21 7.18 4.75 1.59
CA ALA A 21 6.44 3.73 2.32
C ALA A 21 5.55 2.90 1.37
N ALA A 22 4.92 3.51 0.38
CA ALA A 22 4.14 2.78 -0.62
C ALA A 22 5.04 1.91 -1.51
N VAL A 23 6.12 2.47 -2.06
CA VAL A 23 7.05 1.73 -2.93
C VAL A 23 7.71 0.56 -2.21
N LEU A 24 8.35 0.83 -1.07
CA LEU A 24 9.04 -0.20 -0.29
C LEU A 24 8.04 -1.14 0.39
N GLY A 25 6.94 -0.61 0.92
CA GLY A 25 5.90 -1.39 1.55
C GLY A 25 5.29 -2.39 0.60
N GLY A 26 4.85 -1.98 -0.59
CA GLY A 26 4.24 -2.90 -1.57
C GLY A 26 5.16 -4.04 -1.99
N LEU A 27 6.47 -3.79 -2.10
CA LEU A 27 7.47 -4.81 -2.42
C LEU A 27 7.76 -5.76 -1.25
N LEU A 28 7.97 -5.19 -0.06
CA LEU A 28 8.42 -5.94 1.13
C LEU A 28 7.27 -6.62 1.89
N LEU A 29 6.03 -6.16 1.71
CA LEU A 29 4.84 -6.67 2.39
C LEU A 29 4.69 -8.20 2.25
N PRO A 30 4.68 -8.80 1.05
CA PRO A 30 4.53 -10.26 0.92
C PRO A 30 5.65 -11.03 1.62
N TRP A 31 6.87 -10.51 1.61
CA TRP A 31 8.02 -11.15 2.23
C TRP A 31 7.93 -11.09 3.75
N GLY A 32 7.56 -9.94 4.30
CA GLY A 32 7.32 -9.77 5.73
C GLY A 32 6.19 -10.67 6.23
N ILE A 33 5.10 -10.79 5.45
CA ILE A 33 3.98 -11.68 5.80
C ILE A 33 4.40 -13.14 5.75
N MET A 34 5.16 -13.56 4.73
CA MET A 34 5.67 -14.94 4.65
C MET A 34 6.48 -15.33 5.88
N LEU A 35 7.47 -14.50 6.24
CA LEU A 35 8.29 -14.72 7.44
C LEU A 35 7.45 -14.68 8.72
N GLY A 36 6.46 -13.77 8.79
CA GLY A 36 5.53 -13.67 9.90
C GLY A 36 4.65 -14.91 10.06
N VAL A 37 4.08 -15.44 8.98
CA VAL A 37 3.26 -16.66 9.00
C VAL A 37 4.11 -17.86 9.39
N ASP A 38 5.31 -18.00 8.83
CA ASP A 38 6.22 -19.09 9.19
C ASP A 38 6.58 -19.08 10.68
N TYR A 39 6.92 -17.91 11.22
CA TYR A 39 7.32 -17.78 12.61
C TYR A 39 6.13 -17.87 13.58
N LEU A 40 5.06 -17.11 13.33
CA LEU A 40 3.94 -16.93 14.26
C LEU A 40 2.86 -18.01 14.15
N VAL A 41 2.60 -18.51 12.93
CA VAL A 41 1.52 -19.48 12.68
C VAL A 41 2.06 -20.90 12.60
N ARG A 42 3.19 -21.09 11.92
CA ARG A 42 3.77 -22.43 11.69
C ARG A 42 4.84 -22.82 12.73
N GLY A 43 5.27 -21.89 13.58
CA GLY A 43 6.27 -22.15 14.63
C GLY A 43 7.67 -22.48 14.10
N VAL A 44 7.99 -22.07 12.86
CA VAL A 44 9.30 -22.31 12.25
C VAL A 44 10.34 -21.38 12.90
N PRO A 45 11.49 -21.89 13.34
CA PRO A 45 12.55 -21.05 13.88
C PRO A 45 12.99 -19.97 12.88
N TRP A 46 13.24 -18.76 13.37
CA TRP A 46 13.55 -17.59 12.53
C TRP A 46 14.65 -17.86 11.49
N LEU A 47 15.77 -18.46 11.91
CA LEU A 47 16.89 -18.76 11.02
C LEU A 47 16.51 -19.70 9.88
N GLN A 48 15.64 -20.69 10.17
CA GLN A 48 15.16 -21.64 9.19
C GLN A 48 14.15 -21.00 8.24
N SER A 49 13.23 -20.18 8.74
CA SER A 49 12.29 -19.43 7.90
C SER A 49 13.04 -18.48 6.96
N TRP A 50 14.06 -17.78 7.46
CA TRP A 50 14.92 -16.93 6.63
C TRP A 50 15.64 -17.72 5.53
N TYR A 51 16.22 -18.88 5.88
CA TYR A 51 16.85 -19.75 4.89
C TYR A 51 15.85 -20.20 3.81
N THR A 52 14.68 -20.69 4.20
CA THR A 52 13.61 -21.08 3.28
C THR A 52 13.14 -19.92 2.40
N PHE A 53 13.01 -18.71 2.97
CA PHE A 53 12.70 -17.49 2.22
C PHE A 53 13.72 -17.25 1.10
N THR A 54 15.03 -17.32 1.41
CA THR A 54 16.08 -17.10 0.41
C THR A 54 16.06 -18.13 -0.71
N LEU A 55 15.73 -19.40 -0.39
CA LEU A 55 15.59 -20.45 -1.39
C LEU A 55 14.41 -20.20 -2.34
N HIS A 56 13.29 -19.71 -1.81
CA HIS A 56 12.07 -19.45 -2.60
C HIS A 56 12.05 -18.06 -3.25
N LEU A 57 13.05 -17.22 -2.99
CA LEU A 57 13.11 -15.88 -3.56
C LEU A 57 13.09 -15.92 -5.09
N PHE A 58 13.82 -16.88 -5.68
CA PHE A 58 13.90 -17.07 -7.13
C PHE A 58 13.57 -18.50 -7.59
N ALA A 59 12.92 -19.30 -6.73
CA ALA A 59 12.58 -20.68 -7.07
C ALA A 59 11.59 -20.75 -8.24
N PRO A 60 11.72 -21.75 -9.13
CA PRO A 60 10.70 -22.04 -10.13
C PRO A 60 9.42 -22.56 -9.46
N GLY A 61 8.25 -22.10 -9.92
CA GLY A 61 6.95 -22.42 -9.33
C GLY A 61 6.50 -21.34 -8.34
N TYR A 62 7.01 -21.36 -7.11
CA TYR A 62 6.65 -20.38 -6.07
C TYR A 62 7.75 -19.31 -5.91
N ASN A 63 7.75 -18.35 -6.82
CA ASN A 63 8.75 -17.30 -6.89
C ASN A 63 8.35 -16.08 -6.05
N LEU A 64 8.92 -15.96 -4.84
CA LEU A 64 8.59 -14.86 -3.92
C LEU A 64 8.99 -13.49 -4.45
N PHE A 65 10.01 -13.39 -5.31
CA PHE A 65 10.38 -12.15 -5.96
C PHE A 65 9.27 -11.67 -6.92
N LEU A 66 8.71 -12.57 -7.73
CA LEU A 66 7.59 -12.26 -8.62
C LEU A 66 6.34 -11.87 -7.83
N VAL A 67 6.03 -12.57 -6.73
CA VAL A 67 4.93 -12.19 -5.82
C VAL A 67 5.14 -10.78 -5.26
N GLY A 68 6.38 -10.46 -4.85
CA GLY A 68 6.80 -9.12 -4.46
C GLY A 68 6.54 -8.08 -5.54
N LEU A 69 6.96 -8.36 -6.78
CA LEU A 69 6.81 -7.45 -7.90
C LEU A 69 5.33 -7.22 -8.27
N LEU A 70 4.53 -8.29 -8.34
CA LEU A 70 3.09 -8.18 -8.62
C LEU A 70 2.39 -7.35 -7.54
N THR A 71 2.72 -7.57 -6.28
CA THR A 71 2.18 -6.78 -5.15
C THR A 71 2.64 -5.33 -5.20
N ALA A 72 3.88 -5.05 -5.63
CA ALA A 72 4.41 -3.69 -5.70
C ALA A 72 3.72 -2.82 -6.75
N VAL A 73 3.27 -3.37 -7.89
CA VAL A 73 2.72 -2.59 -9.02
C VAL A 73 1.55 -1.67 -8.60
N PRO A 74 0.49 -2.14 -7.91
CA PRO A 74 -0.57 -1.26 -7.41
C PRO A 74 -0.08 -0.23 -6.40
N PHE A 75 0.89 -0.59 -5.55
CA PHE A 75 1.45 0.34 -4.57
C PHE A 75 2.34 1.41 -5.22
N ILE A 76 2.95 1.13 -6.38
CA ILE A 76 3.60 2.15 -7.21
C ILE A 76 2.54 3.13 -7.74
N ALA A 77 1.37 2.66 -8.17
CA ALA A 77 0.27 3.54 -8.57
C ALA A 77 -0.23 4.41 -7.40
N LEU A 78 -0.31 3.85 -6.19
CA LEU A 78 -0.55 4.61 -4.96
C LEU A 78 0.55 5.66 -4.71
N ALA A 79 1.82 5.30 -4.84
CA ALA A 79 2.95 6.22 -4.68
C ALA A 79 2.89 7.40 -5.68
N LEU A 80 2.55 7.12 -6.94
CA LEU A 80 2.30 8.15 -7.95
C LEU A 80 1.12 9.03 -7.56
N THR A 81 0.03 8.44 -7.06
CA THR A 81 -1.14 9.18 -6.58
C THR A 81 -0.77 10.11 -5.44
N ILE A 82 0.03 9.66 -4.48
CA ILE A 82 0.58 10.45 -3.38
C ILE A 82 1.35 11.65 -3.92
N LEU A 83 2.28 11.42 -4.84
CA LEU A 83 3.11 12.47 -5.43
C LEU A 83 2.27 13.52 -6.17
N LEU A 84 1.29 13.08 -6.95
CA LEU A 84 0.46 13.96 -7.78
C LEU A 84 -0.59 14.72 -6.98
N HIS A 85 -1.21 14.09 -5.97
CA HIS A 85 -2.32 14.69 -5.23
C HIS A 85 -1.89 15.51 -4.02
N LEU A 86 -0.77 15.15 -3.37
CA LEU A 86 -0.22 15.88 -2.22
C LEU A 86 0.98 16.76 -2.58
N GLY A 87 1.86 16.32 -3.48
CA GLY A 87 3.14 17.01 -3.74
C GLY A 87 3.04 18.39 -4.41
N LYS A 88 1.88 18.72 -5.01
CA LYS A 88 1.64 20.00 -5.71
C LYS A 88 0.42 20.77 -5.18
N ALA A 89 -0.14 20.38 -4.03
CA ALA A 89 -1.38 20.99 -3.57
C ALA A 89 -1.15 22.42 -3.05
N PRO A 90 -1.85 23.45 -3.58
CA PRO A 90 -1.79 24.80 -3.04
C PRO A 90 -2.30 24.83 -1.60
N ILE A 91 -1.70 25.65 -0.74
CA ILE A 91 -2.03 25.74 0.69
C ILE A 91 -3.46 26.29 0.92
N VAL A 92 -4.01 27.02 -0.05
CA VAL A 92 -5.32 27.67 0.08
C VAL A 92 -6.28 27.13 -1.00
N PRO A 93 -7.48 26.67 -0.60
CA PRO A 93 -7.98 26.52 0.77
C PRO A 93 -7.42 25.29 1.51
N ALA A 94 -7.14 25.45 2.81
CA ALA A 94 -6.41 24.47 3.63
C ALA A 94 -7.13 23.12 3.84
N HIS A 95 -8.44 23.06 3.63
CA HIS A 95 -9.22 21.82 3.77
C HIS A 95 -8.98 20.85 2.61
N ILE A 96 -8.68 21.33 1.39
CA ILE A 96 -8.51 20.45 0.21
C ILE A 96 -7.31 19.51 0.36
N PRO A 97 -6.09 19.99 0.73
CA PRO A 97 -4.95 19.09 0.95
C PRO A 97 -5.22 18.05 2.05
N ARG A 98 -5.95 18.43 3.10
CA ARG A 98 -6.34 17.51 4.18
C ARG A 98 -7.28 16.43 3.69
N GLN A 99 -8.33 16.78 2.93
CA GLN A 99 -9.23 15.78 2.33
C GLN A 99 -8.50 14.80 1.41
N ARG A 100 -7.57 15.28 0.59
CA ARG A 100 -6.74 14.42 -0.27
C ARG A 100 -5.88 13.47 0.57
N ALA A 101 -5.30 13.96 1.66
CA ALA A 101 -4.52 13.13 2.58
C ALA A 101 -5.38 12.05 3.24
N TYR A 102 -6.61 12.37 3.65
CA TYR A 102 -7.56 11.37 4.16
C TYR A 102 -7.95 10.34 3.10
N GLY A 103 -8.23 10.77 1.86
CA GLY A 103 -8.48 9.86 0.74
C GLY A 103 -7.32 8.89 0.54
N ILE A 104 -6.09 9.40 0.46
CA ILE A 104 -4.89 8.58 0.32
C ILE A 104 -4.72 7.64 1.51
N ALA A 105 -4.90 8.11 2.75
CA ALA A 105 -4.78 7.28 3.93
C ALA A 105 -5.78 6.12 3.90
N CYS A 106 -7.04 6.39 3.54
CA CYS A 106 -8.07 5.36 3.41
C CYS A 106 -7.73 4.35 2.30
N ALA A 107 -7.32 4.82 1.12
CA ALA A 107 -6.86 3.95 0.03
C ALA A 107 -5.70 3.05 0.48
N SER A 108 -4.68 3.61 1.14
CA SER A 108 -3.55 2.86 1.68
C SER A 108 -3.99 1.78 2.66
N VAL A 109 -4.88 2.11 3.61
CA VAL A 109 -5.38 1.15 4.60
C VAL A 109 -6.13 0.00 3.94
N VAL A 110 -7.05 0.30 3.01
CA VAL A 110 -7.82 -0.74 2.30
C VAL A 110 -6.90 -1.63 1.48
N MET A 111 -5.94 -1.05 0.75
CA MET A 111 -4.99 -1.81 -0.06
C MET A 111 -4.09 -2.70 0.79
N VAL A 112 -3.55 -2.18 1.90
CA VAL A 112 -2.73 -2.97 2.83
C VAL A 112 -3.56 -4.09 3.44
N ALA A 113 -4.77 -3.80 3.93
CA ALA A 113 -5.64 -4.81 4.52
C ALA A 113 -5.96 -5.94 3.53
N LEU A 114 -6.32 -5.59 2.29
CA LEU A 114 -6.63 -6.57 1.25
C LEU A 114 -5.40 -7.41 0.87
N ALA A 115 -4.26 -6.77 0.63
CA ALA A 115 -3.02 -7.48 0.34
C ALA A 115 -2.61 -8.40 1.49
N THR A 116 -2.63 -7.89 2.73
CA THR A 116 -2.28 -8.67 3.91
C THR A 116 -3.19 -9.88 4.09
N TRP A 117 -4.51 -9.67 3.99
CA TRP A 117 -5.49 -10.75 4.06
C TRP A 117 -5.21 -11.82 3.00
N THR A 118 -5.04 -11.42 1.72
CA THR A 118 -4.77 -12.36 0.63
C THR A 118 -3.49 -13.16 0.85
N HIS A 119 -2.39 -12.50 1.25
CA HIS A 119 -1.13 -13.22 1.51
C HIS A 119 -1.24 -14.20 2.67
N ILE A 120 -1.91 -13.82 3.76
CA ILE A 120 -2.12 -14.72 4.90
C ILE A 120 -2.95 -15.92 4.46
N GLU A 121 -4.08 -15.71 3.80
CA GLU A 121 -4.97 -16.80 3.37
C GLU A 121 -4.26 -17.80 2.45
N VAL A 122 -3.54 -17.31 1.44
CA VAL A 122 -2.81 -18.19 0.50
C VAL A 122 -1.69 -18.97 1.20
N LEU A 123 -1.03 -18.37 2.20
CA LEU A 123 0.02 -19.05 2.96
C LEU A 123 -0.54 -20.05 3.97
N VAL A 124 -1.67 -19.76 4.60
CA VAL A 124 -2.29 -20.64 5.59
C VAL A 124 -3.02 -21.81 4.92
N HIS A 125 -3.65 -21.57 3.77
CA HIS A 125 -4.43 -22.56 3.02
C HIS A 125 -3.85 -22.77 1.61
N PRO A 126 -2.68 -23.43 1.48
CA PRO A 126 -2.01 -23.57 0.18
C PRO A 126 -2.77 -24.54 -0.73
N ASP A 127 -3.29 -24.01 -1.84
CA ASP A 127 -3.94 -24.78 -2.89
C ASP A 127 -3.54 -24.26 -4.30
N ALA A 128 -4.07 -24.90 -5.34
CA ALA A 128 -3.84 -24.46 -6.71
C ALA A 128 -4.47 -23.09 -7.02
N GLN A 129 -5.46 -22.65 -6.23
CA GLN A 129 -6.13 -21.36 -6.39
C GLN A 129 -5.29 -20.21 -5.83
N GLY A 130 -4.39 -20.47 -4.88
CA GLY A 130 -3.49 -19.47 -4.31
C GLY A 130 -2.61 -18.78 -5.35
N ALA A 131 -2.18 -19.50 -6.41
CA ALA A 131 -1.46 -18.90 -7.52
C ALA A 131 -2.34 -17.91 -8.32
N LEU A 132 -3.62 -18.24 -8.53
CA LEU A 132 -4.58 -17.34 -9.16
C LEU A 132 -4.85 -16.11 -8.29
N ALA A 133 -4.93 -16.29 -6.97
CA ALA A 133 -5.11 -15.17 -6.04
C ALA A 133 -4.00 -14.13 -6.18
N TYR A 134 -2.73 -14.54 -6.26
CA TYR A 134 -1.62 -13.60 -6.51
C TYR A 134 -1.63 -12.99 -7.90
N PHE A 135 -2.09 -13.72 -8.92
CA PHE A 135 -2.19 -13.19 -10.27
C PHE A 135 -3.26 -12.08 -10.37
N PHE A 136 -4.40 -12.23 -9.68
CA PHE A 136 -5.49 -11.26 -9.70
C PHE A 136 -5.40 -10.18 -8.61
N LEU A 137 -4.59 -10.38 -7.57
CA LEU A 137 -4.39 -9.41 -6.48
C LEU A 137 -4.05 -8.00 -7.00
N PRO A 138 -3.17 -7.81 -8.00
CA PRO A 138 -2.88 -6.48 -8.53
C PRO A 138 -4.12 -5.76 -9.07
N VAL A 139 -5.00 -6.48 -9.76
CA VAL A 139 -6.25 -5.93 -10.31
C VAL A 139 -7.16 -5.48 -9.17
N TRP A 140 -7.35 -6.33 -8.16
CA TRP A 140 -8.17 -5.99 -6.99
C TRP A 140 -7.64 -4.78 -6.21
N LEU A 141 -6.32 -4.70 -6.02
CA LEU A 141 -5.69 -3.55 -5.37
C LEU A 141 -5.82 -2.26 -6.19
N LEU A 142 -5.71 -2.35 -7.52
CA LEU A 142 -5.92 -1.20 -8.41
C LEU A 142 -7.39 -0.74 -8.41
N CYS A 143 -8.36 -1.65 -8.28
CA CYS A 143 -9.77 -1.29 -8.08
C CYS A 143 -10.02 -0.70 -6.68
N ALA A 144 -9.35 -1.22 -5.65
CA ALA A 144 -9.48 -0.75 -4.28
C ALA A 144 -8.95 0.67 -4.09
N LEU A 145 -7.90 1.06 -4.83
CA LEU A 145 -7.29 2.39 -4.75
C LEU A 145 -8.28 3.54 -4.97
N PRO A 146 -9.00 3.65 -6.11
CA PRO A 146 -9.95 4.74 -6.34
C PRO A 146 -11.15 4.65 -5.40
N VAL A 147 -11.60 3.44 -5.05
CA VAL A 147 -12.73 3.24 -4.12
C VAL A 147 -12.38 3.74 -2.72
N GLY A 148 -11.26 3.27 -2.16
CA GLY A 148 -10.78 3.72 -0.84
C GLY A 148 -10.47 5.21 -0.84
N TYR A 149 -9.91 5.74 -1.93
CA TYR A 149 -9.66 7.18 -2.05
C TYR A 149 -10.97 7.99 -2.02
N ALA A 150 -11.98 7.57 -2.78
CA ALA A 150 -13.28 8.24 -2.80
C ALA A 150 -13.98 8.18 -1.44
N LEU A 151 -14.00 7.01 -0.80
CA LEU A 151 -14.57 6.83 0.55
C LEU A 151 -13.87 7.71 1.58
N GLY A 152 -12.53 7.73 1.58
CA GLY A 152 -11.76 8.59 2.50
C GLY A 152 -12.02 10.07 2.25
N ARG A 153 -12.17 10.51 0.99
CA ARG A 153 -12.54 11.89 0.68
C ARG A 153 -13.96 12.25 1.12
N LEU A 154 -14.91 11.33 1.01
CA LEU A 154 -16.28 11.54 1.47
C LEU A 154 -16.33 11.65 2.99
N ALA A 155 -15.67 10.73 3.71
CA ALA A 155 -15.55 10.78 5.17
C ALA A 155 -14.84 12.06 5.64
N ALA A 156 -13.83 12.52 4.91
CA ALA A 156 -13.09 13.73 5.25
C ALA A 156 -13.96 15.00 5.26
N ARG A 157 -15.09 15.03 4.53
CA ARG A 157 -16.03 16.17 4.58
C ARG A 157 -16.56 16.41 5.99
N TRP A 158 -16.64 15.35 6.79
CA TRP A 158 -17.23 15.37 8.13
C TRP A 158 -16.14 15.49 9.20
N LEU A 159 -14.92 15.03 8.90
CA LEU A 159 -13.78 15.00 9.83
C LEU A 159 -12.87 16.24 9.72
N VAL A 160 -12.88 16.97 8.61
CA VAL A 160 -12.05 18.15 8.39
C VAL A 160 -12.87 19.42 8.66
N PRO A 161 -12.47 20.27 9.63
CA PRO A 161 -13.14 21.54 9.85
C PRO A 161 -13.10 22.45 8.61
N GLY A 162 -14.22 23.08 8.28
CA GLY A 162 -14.34 24.00 7.13
C GLY A 162 -14.50 23.30 5.78
N SER A 163 -15.00 22.05 5.76
CA SER A 163 -15.31 21.32 4.53
C SER A 163 -16.76 20.92 4.30
N ALA A 164 -17.65 21.33 5.20
CA ALA A 164 -19.10 21.12 5.10
C ALA A 164 -19.87 22.35 4.59
N GLU A 165 -19.14 23.42 4.23
CA GLU A 165 -19.64 24.61 3.52
C GLU A 165 -19.50 24.42 2.01
#